data_AF-A0A0D2SEF0-F1
#
_entry.id   AF-A0A0D2SEF0-F1
#
_cell.length_a   1.000
_cell.length_b   1.000
_cell.length_c   1.000
_cell.angle_alpha   90.00
_cell.angle_beta   90.00
_cell.angle_gamma   90.00
#
_symmetry.space_group_name_H-M   'P 1'
#
loop_
_entity.id
_entity.type
_entity.pdbx_description
1 polymer ?
#
loop_
_entity_poly.entity_id
_entity_poly.type
_entity_poly.pdbx_seq_one_letter_code
_entity_poly.pdbx_strand_id
1 'polypeptide(L)'
;MEEDISILLAKLSFSEEETKRVVSKKANMDNSKGYEHWAIGKLMTKEKVNREAMYRVFISLWYTKEEVNFVAIKEGGIPVKFCNKEDRKRILNLSPWLFDQCLFNMVPYNKDKTMEDYDFSHSPFWVRVSNIPMEYMDRDLALERDRDGGWTEYMRIRINIDINKPLRRVVHYIDHEGEEFVCVIRYEKLPRFCYICGLIGHTTQKCKSR
;
A
#
# COMPACT_ATOMS: atom_id res chain seq x y z
N MET A 1 27.46 24.66 21.74
CA MET A 1 27.21 24.37 20.32
C MET A 1 27.92 23.06 20.03
N GLU A 2 27.22 21.95 20.12
CA GLU A 2 27.75 20.66 19.64
C GLU A 2 27.43 20.61 18.15
N GLU A 3 28.43 20.82 17.30
CA GLU A 3 28.29 20.56 15.88
C GLU A 3 27.93 19.09 15.69
N ASP A 4 26.89 18.83 14.90
CA ASP A 4 26.39 17.48 14.63
C ASP A 4 27.51 16.64 14.02
N ILE A 5 27.97 15.61 14.74
CA ILE A 5 29.16 14.80 14.40
C ILE A 5 29.05 14.24 12.97
N SER A 6 27.84 13.97 12.48
CA SER A 6 27.61 13.54 11.10
C SER A 6 28.06 14.56 10.05
N ILE A 7 27.93 15.87 10.33
CA ILE A 7 28.38 16.95 9.44
C ILE A 7 29.91 17.01 9.40
N LEU A 8 30.56 16.77 10.54
CA LEU A 8 32.02 16.74 10.64
C LEU A 8 32.60 15.52 9.92
N LEU A 9 31.96 14.34 10.06
CA LEU A 9 32.35 13.12 9.36
C LEU A 9 32.19 13.25 7.83
N ALA A 10 31.14 13.92 7.35
CA ALA A 10 30.90 14.13 5.92
C ALA A 10 31.96 15.01 5.22
N LYS A 11 32.75 15.77 5.98
CA LYS A 11 33.84 16.61 5.45
C LYS A 11 35.17 15.86 5.30
N LEU A 12 35.25 14.62 5.80
CA LEU A 12 36.46 13.81 5.71
C LEU A 12 36.56 13.15 4.33
N SER A 13 37.77 13.10 3.79
CA SER A 13 38.08 12.28 2.62
C SER A 13 38.29 10.82 3.03
N PHE A 14 37.81 9.89 2.22
CA PHE A 14 38.04 8.47 2.46
C PHE A 14 39.54 8.14 2.50
N SER A 15 39.96 7.47 3.57
CA SER A 15 41.30 6.91 3.72
C SER A 15 41.45 5.59 2.97
N GLU A 16 42.69 5.17 2.70
CA GLU A 16 42.98 3.85 2.11
C GLU A 16 42.44 2.69 2.97
N GLU A 17 42.33 2.90 4.28
CA GLU A 17 41.75 1.91 5.20
C GLU A 17 40.23 1.79 5.07
N GLU A 18 39.52 2.90 4.80
CA GLU A 18 38.07 2.90 4.58
C GLU A 18 37.68 2.27 3.24
N THR A 19 38.60 2.22 2.27
CA THR A 19 38.43 1.46 1.03
C THR A 19 38.63 -0.05 1.19
N LYS A 20 39.05 -0.55 2.36
CA LYS A 20 39.15 -1.99 2.62
C LYS A 20 37.75 -2.61 2.55
N ARG A 21 37.53 -3.39 1.49
CA ARG A 21 36.24 -4.09 1.28
C ARG A 21 36.07 -5.19 2.31
N VAL A 22 35.09 -5.03 3.19
CA VAL A 22 34.66 -6.09 4.10
C VAL A 22 33.74 -7.04 3.32
N VAL A 23 34.29 -8.18 2.90
CA VAL A 23 33.52 -9.24 2.25
C VAL A 23 32.90 -10.12 3.33
N SER A 24 31.57 -10.22 3.33
CA SER A 24 30.84 -11.08 4.25
C SER A 24 31.22 -12.54 4.04
N LYS A 25 31.80 -13.18 5.06
CA LYS A 25 32.13 -14.62 5.06
C LYS A 25 30.89 -15.48 5.36
N LYS A 26 29.77 -15.26 4.67
CA LYS A 26 28.66 -16.24 4.63
C LYS A 26 28.60 -16.90 3.26
N ALA A 27 29.54 -17.81 3.02
CA ALA A 27 29.34 -18.93 2.12
C ALA A 27 28.69 -20.05 2.94
N ASN A 28 27.53 -20.54 2.50
CA ASN A 28 26.81 -21.72 3.04
C ASN A 28 26.24 -21.61 4.47
N MET A 29 25.17 -20.83 4.60
CA MET A 29 24.00 -21.24 5.39
C MET A 29 22.78 -20.97 4.54
N ASP A 30 21.82 -21.89 4.55
CA ASP A 30 20.50 -21.80 3.91
C ASP A 30 19.65 -20.65 4.52
N ASN A 31 20.13 -19.41 4.43
CA ASN A 31 19.45 -18.18 4.84
C ASN A 31 18.44 -17.72 3.77
N SER A 32 18.05 -18.62 2.86
CA SER A 32 17.18 -18.37 1.71
C SER A 32 15.69 -18.20 2.07
N LYS A 33 15.31 -18.23 3.36
CA LYS A 33 13.91 -18.38 3.81
C LYS A 33 13.37 -17.24 4.69
N GLY A 34 14.12 -16.15 4.88
CA GLY A 34 13.69 -15.07 5.79
C GLY A 34 12.93 -13.93 5.11
N TYR A 35 13.30 -13.56 3.88
CA TYR A 35 12.81 -12.37 3.19
C TYR A 35 11.33 -12.47 2.80
N GLU A 36 10.81 -13.70 2.64
CA GLU A 36 9.40 -13.94 2.36
C GLU A 36 8.47 -13.65 3.53
N HIS A 37 9.01 -13.29 4.69
CA HIS A 37 8.24 -12.81 5.83
C HIS A 37 8.19 -11.29 5.90
N TRP A 38 8.88 -10.58 5.01
CA TRP A 38 8.97 -9.12 5.04
C TRP A 38 8.04 -8.48 4.01
N ALA A 39 7.54 -7.30 4.38
CA ALA A 39 6.93 -6.32 3.50
C ALA A 39 7.54 -4.95 3.78
N ILE A 40 7.45 -4.06 2.80
CA ILE A 40 7.76 -2.64 2.99
C ILE A 40 6.46 -1.86 2.89
N GLY A 41 6.17 -1.05 3.90
CA GLY A 41 5.03 -0.16 3.93
C GLY A 41 5.42 1.30 3.77
N LYS A 42 4.54 2.15 3.24
CA LYS A 42 4.71 3.60 3.22
C LYS A 42 3.39 4.27 3.56
N LEU A 43 3.43 5.20 4.51
CA LEU A 43 2.27 6.02 4.84
C LEU A 43 2.18 7.18 3.83
N MET A 44 1.10 7.23 3.07
CA MET A 44 0.86 8.19 2.01
C MET A 44 0.26 9.48 2.57
N THR A 45 1.08 10.22 3.32
CA THR A 45 0.72 11.53 3.88
C THR A 45 1.97 12.39 4.01
N LYS A 46 1.78 13.72 3.97
CA LYS A 46 2.82 14.70 4.29
C LYS A 46 2.80 15.12 5.76
N GLU A 47 1.77 14.73 6.49
CA GLU A 47 1.57 15.10 7.88
C GLU A 47 2.39 14.18 8.81
N LYS A 48 2.84 14.73 9.93
CA LYS A 48 3.47 13.91 10.97
C LYS A 48 2.38 13.08 11.65
N VAL A 49 2.58 11.77 11.68
CA VAL A 49 1.65 10.81 12.28
C VAL A 49 2.34 10.06 13.41
N ASN A 50 1.60 9.77 14.49
CA ASN A 50 2.08 8.95 15.58
C ASN A 50 2.24 7.49 15.10
N ARG A 51 3.43 7.14 14.61
CA ARG A 51 3.75 5.82 14.07
C ARG A 51 3.57 4.70 15.10
N GLU A 52 3.86 4.99 16.36
CA GLU A 52 3.74 4.02 17.44
C GLU A 52 2.26 3.67 17.72
N ALA A 53 1.38 4.67 17.68
CA ALA A 53 -0.06 4.43 17.71
C ALA A 53 -0.54 3.64 16.46
N MET A 54 0.02 3.95 15.28
CA MET A 54 -0.27 3.22 14.05
C MET A 54 0.09 1.74 14.14
N TYR A 55 1.27 1.41 14.66
CA TYR A 55 1.72 0.03 14.83
C TYR A 55 0.77 -0.75 15.73
N ARG A 56 0.39 -0.20 16.89
CA ARG A 56 -0.57 -0.84 17.80
C ARG A 56 -1.93 -1.08 17.13
N VAL A 57 -2.45 -0.10 16.39
CA VAL A 57 -3.72 -0.25 15.68
C VAL A 57 -3.63 -1.36 14.63
N PHE A 58 -2.58 -1.39 13.81
CA PHE A 58 -2.42 -2.44 12.80
C PHE A 58 -2.24 -3.82 13.41
N ILE A 59 -1.44 -3.97 14.47
CA ILE A 59 -1.31 -5.25 15.18
C ILE A 59 -2.67 -5.73 15.67
N SER A 60 -3.50 -4.83 16.22
CA SER A 60 -4.84 -5.19 16.70
C SER A 60 -5.80 -5.60 15.57
N LEU A 61 -5.67 -5.00 14.38
CA LEU A 61 -6.54 -5.28 13.22
C LEU A 61 -6.12 -6.49 12.39
N TRP A 62 -4.84 -6.87 12.45
CA TRP A 62 -4.30 -7.92 11.59
C TRP A 62 -4.60 -9.34 12.09
N TYR A 63 -5.03 -9.49 13.35
CA TYR A 63 -5.40 -10.76 13.97
C TYR A 63 -4.39 -11.88 13.64
N THR A 64 -3.10 -11.57 13.77
CA THR A 64 -2.03 -12.56 13.60
C THR A 64 -1.94 -13.41 14.85
N LYS A 65 -1.63 -14.70 14.68
CA LYS A 65 -1.41 -15.60 15.83
C LYS A 65 -0.14 -15.26 16.61
N GLU A 66 0.81 -14.62 15.92
CA GLU A 66 2.13 -14.31 16.42
C GLU A 66 2.47 -12.83 16.17
N GLU A 67 3.55 -12.35 16.78
CA GLU A 67 3.94 -10.95 16.74
C GLU A 67 4.31 -10.46 15.33
N VAL A 68 3.86 -9.24 15.01
CA VAL A 68 4.29 -8.49 13.83
C VAL A 68 5.18 -7.35 14.27
N ASN A 69 6.37 -7.26 13.68
CA ASN A 69 7.39 -6.31 14.08
C ASN A 69 7.56 -5.20 13.04
N PHE A 70 7.47 -3.95 13.47
CA PHE A 70 7.74 -2.78 12.64
C PHE A 70 9.16 -2.28 12.92
N VAL A 71 9.95 -2.09 11.87
CA VAL A 71 11.29 -1.51 11.99
C VAL A 71 11.18 -0.01 11.74
N ALA A 72 11.43 0.80 12.77
CA ALA A 72 11.41 2.24 12.64
C ALA A 72 12.67 2.74 11.92
N ILE A 73 12.51 3.22 10.69
CA ILE A 73 13.54 3.97 9.96
C ILE A 73 13.17 5.46 9.99
N LYS A 74 14.16 6.34 10.17
CA LYS A 74 13.96 7.81 10.30
C LYS A 74 13.17 8.36 9.09
N GLU A 75 13.54 7.97 7.88
CA GLU A 75 12.93 8.43 6.64
C GLU A 75 12.76 7.28 5.64
N GLY A 76 11.76 7.38 4.76
CA GLY A 76 11.41 6.32 3.81
C GLY A 76 10.27 5.44 4.28
N GLY A 77 10.07 4.31 3.60
CA GLY A 77 9.11 3.30 4.03
C GLY A 77 9.54 2.56 5.31
N ILE A 78 8.62 1.76 5.82
CA ILE A 78 8.64 1.08 7.10
C ILE A 78 8.69 -0.42 6.81
N PRO A 79 9.82 -1.10 7.07
CA PRO A 79 9.87 -2.54 7.00
C PRO A 79 8.96 -3.17 8.06
N VAL A 80 8.18 -4.15 7.63
CA VAL A 80 7.26 -4.93 8.47
C VAL A 80 7.66 -6.39 8.35
N LYS A 81 8.00 -7.00 9.47
CA LYS A 81 8.32 -8.43 9.56
C LYS A 81 7.13 -9.16 10.15
N PHE A 82 6.55 -10.06 9.36
CA PHE A 82 5.53 -11.00 9.80
C PHE A 82 6.19 -12.26 10.35
N CYS A 83 5.48 -13.04 11.15
CA CYS A 83 6.04 -14.29 11.63
C CYS A 83 6.02 -15.38 10.54
N ASN A 84 4.92 -15.48 9.80
CA ASN A 84 4.74 -16.45 8.73
C ASN A 84 4.34 -15.78 7.40
N LYS A 85 4.58 -16.49 6.30
CA LYS A 85 4.32 -16.03 4.94
C LYS A 85 2.83 -15.90 4.63
N GLU A 86 2.01 -16.73 5.25
CA GLU A 86 0.56 -16.80 5.07
C GLU A 86 -0.13 -15.54 5.61
N ASP A 87 0.23 -15.11 6.83
CA ASP A 87 -0.23 -13.87 7.45
C ASP A 87 0.20 -12.67 6.62
N ARG A 88 1.46 -12.62 6.19
CA ARG A 88 1.91 -11.57 5.26
C ARG A 88 1.05 -11.54 4.01
N LYS A 89 0.84 -12.67 3.33
CA LYS A 89 0.04 -12.76 2.11
C LYS A 89 -1.41 -12.32 2.36
N ARG A 90 -2.03 -12.82 3.43
CA ARG A 90 -3.39 -12.45 3.85
C ARG A 90 -3.51 -10.96 4.12
N ILE A 91 -2.60 -10.38 4.90
CA ILE A 91 -2.63 -8.97 5.29
C ILE A 91 -2.39 -8.06 4.08
N LEU A 92 -1.45 -8.39 3.20
CA LEU A 92 -1.28 -7.68 1.94
C LEU A 92 -2.55 -7.78 1.07
N ASN A 93 -3.22 -8.93 1.05
CA ASN A 93 -4.50 -9.13 0.36
C ASN A 93 -5.71 -8.52 1.08
N LEU A 94 -5.57 -7.95 2.27
CA LEU A 94 -6.66 -7.24 2.97
C LEU A 94 -6.55 -5.72 2.83
N SER A 95 -5.53 -5.24 2.12
CA SER A 95 -5.40 -3.84 1.71
C SER A 95 -6.66 -3.31 0.98
N PRO A 96 -6.94 -2.01 1.07
CA PRO A 96 -6.10 -0.94 1.62
C PRO A 96 -6.10 -0.91 3.15
N TRP A 97 -4.94 -0.53 3.73
CA TRP A 97 -4.79 -0.29 5.18
C TRP A 97 -4.82 1.20 5.45
N LEU A 98 -5.64 1.62 6.42
CA LEU A 98 -5.78 3.02 6.79
C LEU A 98 -5.36 3.25 8.23
N PHE A 99 -4.67 4.34 8.48
CA PHE A 99 -4.48 4.89 9.81
C PHE A 99 -4.78 6.38 9.79
N ASP A 100 -5.70 6.84 10.63
CA ASP A 100 -6.20 8.22 10.63
C ASP A 100 -6.58 8.72 9.23
N GLN A 101 -7.34 7.88 8.49
CA GLN A 101 -7.73 8.10 7.09
C GLN A 101 -6.56 8.27 6.10
N CYS A 102 -5.31 8.05 6.51
CA CYS A 102 -4.14 8.04 5.64
C CYS A 102 -3.88 6.61 5.13
N LEU A 103 -3.60 6.48 3.84
CA LEU A 103 -3.29 5.18 3.23
C LEU A 103 -1.91 4.70 3.69
N PHE A 104 -1.85 3.51 4.30
CA PHE A 104 -0.62 2.77 4.50
C PHE A 104 -0.50 1.73 3.39
N ASN A 105 0.27 2.05 2.36
CA ASN A 105 0.46 1.17 1.21
C ASN A 105 1.59 0.20 1.48
N MET A 106 1.36 -1.11 1.33
CA MET A 106 2.36 -2.14 1.61
C MET A 106 2.61 -3.01 0.38
N VAL A 107 3.87 -3.34 0.16
CA VAL A 107 4.32 -4.22 -0.91
C VAL A 107 5.24 -5.31 -0.36
N PRO A 108 5.27 -6.51 -0.96
CA PRO A 108 6.22 -7.55 -0.56
C PRO A 108 7.67 -7.05 -0.64
N TYR A 109 8.50 -7.43 0.33
CA TYR A 109 9.93 -7.14 0.26
C TYR A 109 10.58 -7.92 -0.89
N ASN A 110 11.42 -7.24 -1.64
CA ASN A 110 12.28 -7.76 -2.68
C ASN A 110 13.74 -7.48 -2.31
N LYS A 111 14.54 -8.54 -2.24
CA LYS A 111 15.97 -8.50 -1.88
C LYS A 111 16.84 -7.74 -2.90
N ASP A 112 16.36 -7.63 -4.14
CA ASP A 112 17.09 -7.00 -5.25
C ASP A 112 16.74 -5.51 -5.38
N LYS A 113 15.91 -4.97 -4.47
CA LYS A 113 15.50 -3.57 -4.44
C LYS A 113 16.06 -2.87 -3.21
N THR A 114 16.63 -1.69 -3.42
CA THR A 114 16.90 -0.72 -2.37
C THR A 114 15.59 -0.05 -1.94
N MET A 115 15.65 0.70 -0.84
CA MET A 115 14.47 1.39 -0.30
C MET A 115 13.87 2.43 -1.27
N GLU A 116 14.71 2.99 -2.13
CA GLU A 116 14.36 4.01 -3.12
C GLU A 116 13.71 3.40 -4.37
N ASP A 117 13.96 2.11 -4.65
CA ASP A 117 13.41 1.36 -5.80
C ASP A 117 11.95 0.90 -5.58
N TYR A 118 11.40 1.11 -4.38
CA TYR A 118 10.03 0.76 -4.07
C TYR A 118 9.07 1.84 -4.55
N ASP A 119 8.26 1.46 -5.54
CA ASP A 119 7.15 2.27 -6.00
C ASP A 119 5.89 2.00 -5.18
N PHE A 120 5.32 3.07 -4.63
CA PHE A 120 4.06 3.07 -3.88
C PHE A 120 2.95 3.83 -4.61
N SER A 121 3.16 4.17 -5.89
CA SER A 121 2.21 4.88 -6.74
C SER A 121 0.94 4.08 -7.03
N HIS A 122 0.97 2.76 -6.85
CA HIS A 122 -0.18 1.91 -7.06
C HIS A 122 -0.61 1.24 -5.76
N SER A 123 -1.92 1.17 -5.51
CA SER A 123 -2.46 0.47 -4.35
C SER A 123 -3.75 -0.27 -4.71
N PRO A 124 -3.96 -1.49 -4.19
CA PRO A 124 -5.17 -2.25 -4.40
C PRO A 124 -6.34 -1.71 -3.57
N PHE A 125 -7.49 -1.57 -4.21
CA PHE A 125 -8.76 -1.17 -3.62
C PHE A 125 -9.86 -2.14 -3.98
N TRP A 126 -10.75 -2.38 -3.01
CA TRP A 126 -12.07 -2.94 -3.30
C TRP A 126 -12.97 -1.82 -3.79
N VAL A 127 -13.64 -2.07 -4.92
CA VAL A 127 -14.63 -1.16 -5.49
C VAL A 127 -15.91 -1.91 -5.78
N ARG A 128 -17.02 -1.23 -5.54
CA ARG A 128 -18.35 -1.66 -5.97
C ARG A 128 -18.69 -0.89 -7.23
N VAL A 129 -18.91 -1.63 -8.31
CA VAL A 129 -19.31 -1.08 -9.60
C VAL A 129 -20.80 -1.36 -9.76
N SER A 130 -21.62 -0.33 -9.85
CA SER A 130 -23.08 -0.45 -10.04
C SER A 130 -23.50 0.05 -11.42
N ASN A 131 -24.77 -0.17 -11.77
CA ASN A 131 -25.35 0.14 -13.08
C ASN A 131 -24.73 -0.66 -14.23
N ILE A 132 -24.27 -1.88 -13.94
CA ILE A 132 -23.88 -2.83 -14.97
C ILE A 132 -25.15 -3.61 -15.36
N PRO A 133 -25.49 -3.72 -16.65
CA PRO A 133 -26.60 -4.57 -17.07
C PRO A 133 -26.39 -6.02 -16.62
N MET A 134 -27.48 -6.69 -16.23
CA MET A 134 -27.43 -8.04 -15.65
C MET A 134 -26.73 -9.07 -16.55
N GLU A 135 -26.86 -8.89 -17.86
CA GLU A 135 -26.27 -9.74 -18.91
C GLU A 135 -24.73 -9.67 -18.92
N TYR A 136 -24.16 -8.57 -18.42
CA TYR A 136 -22.72 -8.32 -18.36
C TYR A 136 -22.13 -8.51 -16.96
N MET A 137 -22.96 -8.87 -15.98
CA MET A 137 -22.47 -9.25 -14.65
C MET A 137 -21.86 -10.65 -14.71
N ASP A 138 -20.54 -10.71 -14.85
CA ASP A 138 -19.80 -11.97 -14.75
C ASP A 138 -19.95 -12.54 -13.34
N ARG A 139 -20.61 -13.71 -13.25
CA ARG A 139 -20.90 -14.39 -11.99
C ARG A 139 -19.64 -14.85 -11.26
N ASP A 140 -18.55 -15.11 -11.97
CA ASP A 140 -17.28 -15.52 -11.38
C ASP A 140 -16.50 -14.33 -10.81
N LEU A 141 -16.76 -13.11 -11.33
CA LEU A 141 -16.17 -11.87 -10.84
C LEU A 141 -17.01 -11.20 -9.74
N ALA A 142 -18.31 -11.49 -9.68
CA ALA A 142 -19.22 -11.01 -8.65
C ALA A 142 -19.04 -11.80 -7.34
N LEU A 143 -18.11 -11.35 -6.50
CA LEU A 143 -17.75 -12.04 -5.24
C LEU A 143 -18.84 -12.01 -4.14
N GLU A 144 -19.87 -11.18 -4.28
CA GLU A 144 -20.98 -11.10 -3.32
C GLU A 144 -22.29 -11.47 -4.01
N ARG A 145 -22.88 -12.57 -3.52
CA ARG A 145 -24.27 -12.97 -3.78
C ARG A 145 -25.11 -12.54 -2.60
N ASP A 146 -26.35 -12.13 -2.84
CA ASP A 146 -27.26 -11.83 -1.74
C ASP A 146 -27.56 -13.11 -0.93
N ARG A 147 -27.92 -12.97 0.36
CA ARG A 147 -28.16 -14.10 1.27
C ARG A 147 -29.25 -15.05 0.77
N ASP A 148 -30.15 -14.54 -0.07
CA ASP A 148 -31.27 -15.28 -0.66
C ASP A 148 -30.96 -15.80 -2.08
N GLY A 149 -29.69 -15.72 -2.52
CA GLY A 149 -29.26 -16.20 -3.84
C GLY A 149 -29.64 -15.28 -5.00
N GLY A 150 -30.21 -14.10 -4.70
CA GLY A 150 -30.58 -13.05 -5.66
C GLY A 150 -29.38 -12.27 -6.21
N TRP A 151 -29.65 -11.54 -7.30
CA TRP A 151 -28.69 -10.64 -7.94
C TRP A 151 -28.31 -9.49 -7.00
N THR A 152 -27.01 -9.18 -6.90
CA THR A 152 -26.54 -7.96 -6.22
C THR A 152 -26.58 -6.79 -7.20
N GLU A 153 -26.95 -5.60 -6.72
CA GLU A 153 -27.03 -4.37 -7.55
C GLU A 153 -25.65 -3.84 -8.02
N TYR A 154 -24.56 -4.54 -7.65
CA TYR A 154 -23.20 -4.14 -7.96
C TYR A 154 -22.25 -5.34 -8.06
N MET A 155 -21.23 -5.21 -8.91
CA MET A 155 -20.06 -6.09 -8.89
C MET A 155 -19.02 -5.56 -7.89
N ARG A 156 -18.54 -6.43 -7.00
CA ARG A 156 -17.45 -6.11 -6.07
C ARG A 156 -16.13 -6.65 -6.60
N ILE A 157 -15.28 -5.77 -7.10
CA ILE A 157 -14.01 -6.15 -7.74
C ILE A 157 -12.82 -5.53 -6.98
N ARG A 158 -11.67 -6.19 -7.08
CA ARG A 158 -10.40 -5.67 -6.56
C ARG A 158 -9.57 -5.11 -7.71
N ILE A 159 -9.30 -3.81 -7.68
CA ILE A 159 -8.51 -3.13 -8.71
C ILE A 159 -7.26 -2.49 -8.10
N ASN A 160 -6.18 -2.45 -8.87
CA ASN A 160 -4.98 -1.71 -8.50
C ASN A 160 -5.07 -0.30 -9.12
N ILE A 161 -5.11 0.75 -8.30
CA ILE A 161 -5.25 2.13 -8.79
C ILE A 161 -3.95 2.91 -8.60
N ASP A 162 -3.66 3.78 -9.57
CA ASP A 162 -2.61 4.78 -9.46
C ASP A 162 -3.07 5.92 -8.53
N ILE A 163 -2.52 5.98 -7.32
CA ILE A 163 -2.91 6.95 -6.28
C ILE A 163 -2.40 8.37 -6.58
N ASN A 164 -1.55 8.55 -7.60
CA ASN A 164 -1.13 9.86 -8.08
C ASN A 164 -2.07 10.44 -9.14
N LYS A 165 -3.13 9.72 -9.50
CA LYS A 165 -4.17 10.19 -10.42
C LYS A 165 -5.49 10.47 -9.69
N PRO A 166 -6.30 11.41 -10.19
CA PRO A 166 -7.62 11.66 -9.63
C PRO A 166 -8.47 10.39 -9.62
N LEU A 167 -9.24 10.19 -8.55
CA LEU A 167 -10.15 9.06 -8.42
C LEU A 167 -11.16 9.03 -9.57
N ARG A 168 -11.36 7.84 -10.15
CA ARG A 168 -12.40 7.60 -11.15
C ARG A 168 -13.72 7.31 -10.45
N ARG A 169 -14.76 8.05 -10.79
CA ARG A 169 -16.11 7.90 -10.20
C ARG A 169 -17.06 7.10 -11.07
N VAL A 170 -16.76 7.03 -12.37
CA VAL A 170 -17.53 6.31 -13.37
C VAL A 170 -16.59 5.63 -14.35
N VAL A 171 -17.08 4.58 -15.01
CA VAL A 171 -16.45 3.97 -16.18
C VAL A 171 -17.52 3.84 -17.27
N HIS A 172 -17.13 4.22 -18.48
CA HIS A 172 -17.96 4.02 -19.67
C HIS A 172 -17.63 2.63 -20.22
N TYR A 173 -18.63 1.75 -20.23
CA TYR A 173 -18.55 0.40 -20.77
C TYR A 173 -19.29 0.37 -22.08
N ILE A 174 -18.63 -0.09 -23.14
CA ILE A 174 -19.24 -0.27 -24.46
C ILE A 174 -19.26 -1.77 -24.73
N ASP A 175 -20.42 -2.31 -25.04
CA ASP A 175 -20.56 -3.73 -25.36
C ASP A 175 -20.18 -4.05 -26.82
N HIS A 176 -20.43 -5.29 -27.22
CA HIS A 176 -20.12 -5.80 -28.56
C HIS A 176 -21.09 -5.30 -29.65
N GLU A 177 -22.26 -4.81 -29.27
CA GLU A 177 -23.26 -4.20 -30.17
C GLU A 177 -23.08 -2.69 -30.30
N GLY A 178 -22.21 -2.10 -29.45
CA GLY A 178 -21.89 -0.68 -29.44
C GLY A 178 -22.74 0.14 -28.47
N GLU A 179 -23.54 -0.50 -27.61
CA GLU A 179 -24.31 0.18 -26.58
C GLU A 179 -23.39 0.63 -25.43
N GLU A 180 -23.53 1.90 -25.03
CA GLU A 180 -22.71 2.53 -23.99
C GLU A 180 -23.46 2.61 -22.65
N PHE A 181 -22.82 2.09 -21.60
CA PHE A 181 -23.32 2.10 -20.23
C PHE A 181 -22.38 2.90 -19.33
N VAL A 182 -22.94 3.75 -18.48
CA VAL A 182 -22.17 4.49 -17.47
C VAL A 182 -22.27 3.75 -16.14
N CYS A 183 -21.22 3.02 -15.81
CA CYS A 183 -21.11 2.29 -14.55
C CYS A 183 -20.54 3.19 -13.45
N VAL A 184 -21.14 3.16 -12.26
CA VAL A 184 -20.73 4.01 -11.13
C VAL A 184 -19.78 3.25 -10.22
N ILE A 185 -18.65 3.88 -9.86
CA ILE A 185 -17.62 3.30 -9.00
C ILE A 185 -17.75 3.86 -7.58
N ARG A 186 -17.90 2.97 -6.60
CA ARG A 186 -17.83 3.28 -5.17
C ARG A 186 -16.66 2.54 -4.51
N TYR A 187 -15.68 3.29 -4.04
CA TYR A 187 -14.53 2.74 -3.33
C TYR A 187 -14.89 2.31 -1.91
N GLU A 188 -14.40 1.15 -1.50
CA GLU A 188 -14.43 0.71 -0.10
C GLU A 188 -13.15 1.14 0.62
N LYS A 189 -13.28 1.57 1.89
CA LYS A 189 -12.16 2.04 2.72
C LYS A 189 -11.29 3.08 1.98
N LEU A 190 -11.95 4.04 1.33
CA LEU A 190 -11.26 5.11 0.62
C LEU A 190 -10.56 6.05 1.64
N PRO A 191 -9.24 6.27 1.52
CA PRO A 191 -8.53 7.23 2.35
C PRO A 191 -9.02 8.65 2.10
N ARG A 192 -8.57 9.56 2.97
CA ARG A 192 -8.71 10.99 2.76
C ARG A 192 -8.15 11.38 1.39
N PHE A 193 -8.98 12.06 0.61
CA PHE A 193 -8.63 12.60 -0.70
C PHE A 193 -9.10 14.05 -0.81
N CYS A 194 -8.53 14.76 -1.78
CA CYS A 194 -8.85 16.15 -2.03
C CYS A 194 -10.10 16.28 -2.90
N TYR A 195 -11.10 17.05 -2.44
CA TYR A 195 -12.34 17.26 -3.19
C TYR A 195 -12.20 18.25 -4.35
N ILE A 196 -11.06 18.94 -4.48
CA ILE A 196 -10.76 19.81 -5.63
C ILE A 196 -10.11 19.02 -6.76
N CYS A 197 -8.98 18.34 -6.48
CA CYS A 197 -8.20 17.67 -7.53
C CYS A 197 -8.42 16.15 -7.60
N GLY A 198 -9.19 15.56 -6.67
CA GLY A 198 -9.51 14.13 -6.65
C GLY A 198 -8.36 13.21 -6.22
N LEU A 199 -7.22 13.75 -5.77
CA LEU A 199 -6.03 12.98 -5.38
C LEU A 199 -6.07 12.53 -3.92
N ILE A 200 -5.56 11.32 -3.66
CA ILE A 200 -5.38 10.78 -2.31
C ILE A 200 -4.19 11.47 -1.61
N GLY A 201 -4.28 11.62 -0.28
CA GLY A 201 -3.12 11.97 0.56
C GLY A 201 -3.03 13.43 0.99
N HIS A 202 -4.02 14.26 0.66
CA HIS A 202 -4.14 15.62 1.22
C HIS A 202 -5.60 16.09 1.28
N THR A 203 -5.86 17.09 2.13
CA THR A 203 -7.15 17.78 2.22
C THR A 203 -7.28 18.89 1.19
N THR A 204 -8.51 19.32 0.92
CA THR A 204 -8.81 20.52 0.13
C THR A 204 -8.05 21.76 0.61
N GLN A 205 -7.85 21.93 1.92
CA GLN A 205 -7.13 23.07 2.49
C GLN A 205 -5.64 23.09 2.11
N LYS A 206 -5.05 21.93 1.83
CA LYS A 206 -3.63 21.75 1.50
C LYS A 206 -3.41 21.51 0.00
N CYS A 207 -4.43 21.73 -0.82
CA CYS A 207 -4.35 21.53 -2.26
C CYS A 207 -3.54 22.64 -2.92
N LYS A 208 -2.59 22.27 -3.79
CA LYS A 208 -1.79 23.23 -4.56
C LYS A 208 -2.53 23.82 -5.76
N SER A 209 -3.63 23.20 -6.18
CA SER A 209 -4.48 23.65 -7.29
C SER A 209 -5.59 24.59 -6.83
N ARG A 210 -5.50 25.11 -5.59
CA ARG A 210 -6.44 26.07 -5.02
C ARG A 210 -6.04 27.49 -5.41
#